data_AF-A0A0W7YQM4-F1
#
_entry.id   AF-A0A0W7YQM4-F1
#
_cell.length_a   1.000
_cell.length_b   1.000
_cell.length_c   1.000
_cell.angle_alpha   90.00
_cell.angle_beta   90.00
_cell.angle_gamma   90.00
#
_symmetry.space_group_name_H-M   'P 1'
#
loop_
_entity.id
_entity.type
_entity.pdbx_description
1 polymer ?
#
loop_
_entity_poly.entity_id
_entity_poly.type
_entity_poly.pdbx_seq_one_letter_code
_entity_poly.pdbx_strand_id
1 'polypeptide(L)'
;MKNATVTINYGSFQSIMEKADKYDELVRTKEDVLNKNDSFIDVLCTCLEKANEQKVSANKQYFIAEGIKAICDRFNFDLKSEYGELDEGKAPKM
;
A
#
# COMPACT_ATOMS: atom_id res chain seq x y z
N MET A 1 48.36 -8.60 13.81
CA MET A 1 47.34 -8.29 12.78
C MET A 1 47.95 -7.28 11.82
N LYS A 2 48.11 -7.60 10.54
CA LYS A 2 48.63 -6.65 9.54
C LYS A 2 47.43 -5.84 9.04
N ASN A 3 47.41 -4.53 9.33
CA ASN A 3 46.44 -3.63 8.73
C ASN A 3 46.82 -3.47 7.25
N ALA A 4 46.11 -4.17 6.37
CA ALA A 4 46.26 -4.00 4.94
C ALA A 4 45.55 -2.70 4.53
N THR A 5 46.31 -1.67 4.18
CA THR A 5 45.78 -0.47 3.55
C THR A 5 45.42 -0.83 2.12
N VAL A 6 44.14 -1.03 1.84
CA VAL A 6 43.64 -1.28 0.48
C VAL A 6 43.55 0.06 -0.24
N THR A 7 44.47 0.34 -1.16
CA THR A 7 44.39 1.52 -2.02
C THR A 7 43.46 1.21 -3.19
N ILE A 8 42.21 1.65 -3.07
CA ILE A 8 41.23 1.58 -4.16
C ILE A 8 41.48 2.77 -5.09
N ASN A 9 41.45 2.54 -6.39
CA ASN A 9 41.51 3.65 -7.34
C ASN A 9 40.21 4.48 -7.26
N TYR A 10 40.31 5.76 -7.63
CA TYR A 10 39.20 6.71 -7.52
C TYR A 10 37.95 6.27 -8.30
N GLY A 11 38.11 5.69 -9.50
CA GLY A 11 36.97 5.21 -10.30
C GLY A 11 36.23 4.05 -9.64
N SER A 12 36.94 3.13 -9.00
CA SER A 12 36.36 2.05 -8.20
C SER A 12 35.65 2.59 -6.96
N PHE A 13 36.24 3.59 -6.29
CA PHE A 13 35.60 4.27 -5.15
C PHE A 13 34.30 4.96 -5.57
N GLN A 14 34.30 5.71 -6.68
CA GLN A 14 33.11 6.36 -7.23
C GLN A 14 32.04 5.33 -7.61
N SER A 15 32.42 4.23 -8.26
CA SER A 15 31.51 3.13 -8.60
C SER A 15 30.88 2.48 -7.35
N ILE A 16 31.62 2.37 -6.25
CA ILE A 16 31.10 1.88 -4.98
C ILE A 16 30.09 2.87 -4.40
N MET A 17 30.40 4.17 -4.40
CA MET A 17 29.47 5.20 -3.93
C MET A 17 28.17 5.20 -4.74
N GLU A 18 28.25 5.20 -6.07
CA GLU A 18 27.06 5.18 -6.94
C GLU A 18 26.18 3.94 -6.70
N LYS A 19 26.78 2.80 -6.36
CA LYS A 19 26.02 1.60 -5.99
C LYS A 19 25.38 1.74 -4.62
N ALA A 20 26.09 2.29 -3.64
CA ALA A 20 25.55 2.54 -2.30
C ALA A 20 24.34 3.49 -2.37
N ASP A 21 24.45 4.60 -3.11
CA ASP A 21 23.36 5.55 -3.31
C ASP A 21 22.13 4.89 -3.94
N LYS A 22 22.34 4.04 -4.96
CA LYS A 22 21.25 3.27 -5.59
C LYS A 22 20.60 2.28 -4.62
N TYR A 23 21.38 1.62 -3.78
CA TYR A 23 20.82 0.71 -2.77
C TYR A 23 20.00 1.47 -1.74
N ASP A 24 20.47 2.62 -1.27
CA ASP A 24 19.73 3.46 -0.32
C ASP A 24 18.40 3.96 -0.92
N GLU A 25 18.41 4.37 -2.19
CA GLU A 25 17.19 4.76 -2.91
C GLU A 25 16.21 3.59 -3.06
N LEU A 26 16.71 2.39 -3.39
CA LEU A 26 15.89 1.17 -3.47
C LEU A 26 15.29 0.79 -2.12
N VAL A 27 16.04 0.93 -1.02
CA VAL A 27 15.54 0.67 0.34
C VAL A 27 14.39 1.62 0.67
N ARG A 28 14.56 2.93 0.45
CA ARG A 28 13.50 3.92 0.69
C ARG A 28 12.26 3.65 -0.17
N THR A 29 12.46 3.38 -1.45
CA THR A 29 11.35 3.06 -2.37
C THR A 29 10.60 1.82 -1.90
N LYS A 30 11.30 0.79 -1.43
CA LYS A 30 10.69 -0.42 -0.87
C LYS A 30 9.87 -0.10 0.38
N GLU A 31 10.42 0.68 1.32
CA GLU A 31 9.72 1.09 2.54
C GLU A 31 8.45 1.87 2.21
N ASP A 32 8.51 2.81 1.25
CA ASP A 32 7.34 3.56 0.79
C ASP A 32 6.26 2.65 0.20
N VAL A 33 6.64 1.64 -0.59
CA VAL A 33 5.70 0.66 -1.15
C VAL A 33 5.07 -0.18 -0.05
N LEU A 34 5.85 -0.64 0.94
CA LEU A 34 5.34 -1.40 2.08
C LEU A 34 4.38 -0.56 2.91
N ASN A 35 4.74 0.67 3.27
CA ASN A 35 3.88 1.58 4.02
C ASN A 35 2.55 1.84 3.30
N LYS A 36 2.58 2.02 1.98
CA LYS A 36 1.37 2.17 1.16
C LYS A 36 0.51 0.90 1.13
N ASN A 37 1.13 -0.28 1.19
CA ASN A 37 0.40 -1.54 1.25
C ASN A 37 -0.23 -1.75 2.62
N ASP A 38 0.51 -1.50 3.70
CA ASP A 38 0.01 -1.62 5.07
C ASP A 38 -1.17 -0.68 5.28
N SER A 39 -1.05 0.59 4.87
CA SER A 39 -2.15 1.55 4.92
C SER A 39 -3.38 1.11 4.13
N PHE A 40 -3.18 0.46 2.98
CA PHE A 40 -4.29 -0.08 2.19
C PHE A 40 -4.96 -1.27 2.89
N ILE A 41 -4.18 -2.18 3.47
CA ILE A 41 -4.68 -3.32 4.24
C ILE A 41 -5.49 -2.83 5.45
N ASP A 42 -5.00 -1.81 6.17
CA ASP A 42 -5.70 -1.22 7.31
C ASP A 42 -7.07 -0.65 6.93
N VAL A 43 -7.17 0.00 5.77
CA VAL A 43 -8.45 0.50 5.23
C VAL A 43 -9.42 -0.66 5.01
N LEU A 44 -8.96 -1.75 4.38
CA LEU A 44 -9.82 -2.93 4.14
C LEU A 44 -10.25 -3.61 5.44
N CYS A 45 -9.33 -3.80 6.38
CA CYS A 45 -9.64 -4.34 7.71
C CYS A 45 -10.69 -3.47 8.41
N THR A 46 -10.51 -2.16 8.39
CA THR A 46 -11.47 -1.20 8.98
C THR A 46 -12.85 -1.31 8.33
N CYS A 47 -12.93 -1.44 7.01
CA CYS A 47 -14.20 -1.66 6.31
C CYS A 47 -14.87 -2.96 6.75
N LEU A 48 -14.13 -4.05 6.85
CA LEU A 48 -14.65 -5.36 7.28
C LEU A 48 -15.11 -5.37 8.74
N GLU A 49 -14.33 -4.75 9.64
CA GLU A 49 -14.69 -4.60 11.05
C GLU A 49 -15.97 -3.80 11.21
N LYS A 50 -16.04 -2.61 10.59
CA LYS A 50 -17.24 -1.77 10.64
C LYS A 50 -18.46 -2.48 10.04
N ALA A 51 -18.28 -3.22 8.94
CA ALA A 51 -19.32 -4.03 8.33
C ALA A 51 -19.84 -5.10 9.32
N ASN A 52 -18.94 -5.77 10.05
CA ASN A 52 -19.28 -6.79 11.03
C ASN A 52 -19.98 -6.22 12.28
N GLU A 53 -19.68 -5.00 12.67
CA GLU A 53 -20.36 -4.29 13.76
C GLU A 53 -21.81 -3.90 13.41
N GLN A 54 -22.15 -3.83 12.12
CA GLN A 54 -23.50 -3.45 11.69
C GLN A 54 -24.52 -4.57 11.91
N LYS A 55 -25.62 -4.22 12.59
CA LYS A 55 -26.81 -5.07 12.73
C LYS A 55 -27.75 -5.02 11.53
N VAL A 56 -27.69 -3.92 10.76
CA VAL A 56 -28.59 -3.68 9.61
C VAL A 56 -27.86 -4.06 8.32
N SER A 57 -28.51 -4.90 7.50
CA SER A 57 -27.93 -5.39 6.23
C SER A 57 -27.50 -4.26 5.30
N ALA A 58 -28.32 -3.22 5.13
CA ALA A 58 -27.99 -2.07 4.29
C ALA A 58 -26.74 -1.30 4.77
N ASN A 59 -26.51 -1.24 6.08
CA ASN A 59 -25.33 -0.60 6.64
C ASN A 59 -24.08 -1.47 6.48
N LYS A 60 -24.24 -2.79 6.61
CA LYS A 60 -23.17 -3.75 6.32
C LYS A 60 -22.74 -3.62 4.86
N GLN A 61 -23.72 -3.60 3.94
CA GLN A 61 -23.48 -3.44 2.51
C GLN A 61 -22.72 -2.15 2.18
N TYR A 62 -23.03 -1.04 2.87
CA TYR A 62 -22.29 0.21 2.72
C TYR A 62 -20.79 0.06 2.97
N PHE A 63 -20.39 -0.54 4.10
CA PHE A 63 -18.96 -0.72 4.39
C PHE A 63 -18.26 -1.72 3.45
N ILE A 64 -19.00 -2.71 2.95
CA ILE A 64 -18.49 -3.62 1.91
C ILE A 64 -18.28 -2.86 0.59
N ALA A 65 -19.22 -2.02 0.18
CA ALA A 65 -19.10 -1.20 -1.01
C ALA A 65 -17.92 -0.21 -0.93
N GLU A 66 -17.71 0.42 0.23
CA GLU A 66 -16.55 1.28 0.48
C GLU A 66 -15.22 0.50 0.38
N GLY A 67 -15.19 -0.74 0.87
CA GLY A 67 -14.02 -1.62 0.70
C GLY A 67 -13.75 -1.96 -0.78
N ILE A 68 -14.78 -2.24 -1.56
CA ILE A 68 -14.67 -2.52 -3.01
C ILE A 68 -14.16 -1.28 -3.76
N LYS A 69 -14.66 -0.08 -3.43
CA LYS A 69 -14.17 1.19 -3.98
C LYS A 69 -12.69 1.38 -3.69
N ALA A 70 -12.26 1.15 -2.44
CA ALA A 70 -10.85 1.26 -2.06
C ALA A 70 -9.95 0.28 -2.85
N ILE A 71 -10.41 -0.94 -3.13
CA ILE A 71 -9.71 -1.89 -4.01
C ILE A 71 -9.59 -1.33 -5.42
N CYS A 72 -10.70 -0.84 -5.99
CA CYS A 72 -10.71 -0.30 -7.35
C CYS A 72 -9.78 0.90 -7.47
N ASP A 73 -9.81 1.83 -6.52
CA ASP A 73 -8.92 2.99 -6.48
C ASP A 73 -7.45 2.59 -6.38
N ARG A 74 -7.13 1.59 -5.55
CA ARG A 74 -5.75 1.10 -5.37
C ARG A 74 -5.15 0.51 -6.64
N PHE A 75 -5.95 -0.24 -7.40
CA PHE A 75 -5.51 -0.91 -8.61
C PHE A 75 -5.87 -0.15 -9.90
N ASN A 76 -6.40 1.07 -9.76
CA ASN A 76 -6.86 1.91 -10.86
C ASN A 76 -7.85 1.19 -11.79
N PHE A 77 -8.76 0.43 -11.18
CA PHE A 77 -9.84 -0.27 -11.86
C PHE A 77 -11.07 0.62 -11.93
N ASP A 78 -11.78 0.56 -13.05
CA ASP A 78 -13.07 1.24 -13.19
C ASP A 78 -14.14 0.43 -12.46
N LEU A 79 -14.69 1.01 -11.39
CA LEU A 79 -15.70 0.37 -10.54
C LEU A 79 -16.90 -0.12 -11.35
N LYS A 80 -17.34 0.68 -12.33
CA LYS A 80 -18.52 0.37 -13.15
C LYS A 80 -18.25 -0.78 -14.13
N SER A 81 -17.04 -0.84 -14.68
CA SER A 81 -16.59 -1.93 -15.55
C SER A 81 -16.51 -3.26 -14.81
N GLU A 82 -15.96 -3.25 -13.58
CA GLU A 82 -15.72 -4.48 -12.81
C GLU A 82 -16.96 -4.96 -12.05
N TYR A 83 -17.79 -4.05 -11.53
CA TYR A 83 -18.89 -4.37 -10.61
C TYR A 83 -20.27 -3.87 -11.07
N GLY A 84 -20.36 -3.18 -12.21
CA GLY A 84 -21.65 -2.68 -12.73
C GLY A 84 -22.28 -1.62 -11.84
N GLU A 85 -23.57 -1.79 -11.53
CA GLU A 85 -24.29 -0.97 -10.55
C GLU A 85 -24.14 -1.58 -9.16
N LEU A 86 -23.00 -1.33 -8.52
CA LEU A 86 -22.75 -1.76 -7.16
C LEU A 86 -23.80 -1.17 -6.22
N ASP A 87 -24.53 -2.02 -5.49
CA ASP A 87 -25.42 -1.56 -4.41
C ASP A 87 -24.57 -1.03 -3.25
N GLU A 88 -24.60 0.29 -3.08
CA GLU A 88 -23.87 1.01 -2.04
C GLU A 88 -24.53 0.91 -0.65
N GLY A 89 -25.69 0.27 -0.54
CA GLY A 89 -26.42 0.17 0.71
C GLY A 89 -26.82 1.54 1.28
N LYS A 90 -26.73 1.68 2.61
CA LYS A 90 -27.01 2.95 3.31
C LYS A 90 -26.00 3.17 4.41
N ALA A 91 -25.40 4.35 4.44
CA ALA A 91 -24.53 4.76 5.54
C ALA A 91 -25.28 4.66 6.88
N PRO A 92 -24.63 4.17 7.96
CA PRO A 92 -25.23 4.20 9.29
C PRO A 92 -25.55 5.63 9.69
N LYS A 93 -26.72 5.85 10.30
CA LYS A 93 -26.97 7.12 11.00
C LYS A 93 -26.11 7.13 12.26
N MET A 94 -25.32 8.20 12.42
CA MET A 94 -24.54 8.49 13.62
C MET A 94 -25.42 8.48 14.87
#